data_AF-A0A969BWQ5-F1
#
_entry.id   AF-A0A969BWQ5-F1
#
_cell.length_a   1.000
_cell.length_b   1.000
_cell.length_c   1.000
_cell.angle_alpha   90.00
_cell.angle_beta   90.00
_cell.angle_gamma   90.00
#
_symmetry.space_group_name_H-M   'P 1'
#
loop_
_entity.id
_entity.type
_entity.pdbx_description
1 polymer ?
#
loop_
_entity_poly.entity_id
_entity_poly.type
_entity_poly.pdbx_seq_one_letter_code
_entity_poly.pdbx_strand_id
1 'polypeptide(L)'
;YQHDIRRLPNGHITIWDNGNQRVLPYSRPVEYEIDEVNKVITRVWEYRATPDIFNFFMGNVQTLENGNRFLGWGGPRNLISEVGADGSQRFEMTMDASHGLIYRAFRFPWQGFPTTTPTLVLTDGVSGVPTLYYSWNGATEIAYYRVESAQVESQFTQSITQTKTGFETSTPLANLPAITCFIRVMPIDKQGNDTRYSDVTYLDTPACQPQMQLASVPQTQLVLLGKPVTLTQNVLNLGATVLHNVATTTTPPLSCTTPPTTTLQPISSIEPGMLSYTCAITSVTSDMTITTTAIAQSLLVSPSLTLTDVAIASIKVITPAITISVTASTPVVLSGGTVSFTIVVRNTGNTTFNQLRITAPNALDCALELDSPLPPNASLRYSCTRTGVGHTFINNLVVVGSIESGQIDTPVITTTAISTVPVQVPKHFLPLVLNPN
;
A
#
# COMPACT_ATOMS: atom_id res chain seq x y z
N TYR A 1 -41.59 -19.84 -59.49
CA TYR A 1 -40.15 -19.65 -59.26
C TYR A 1 -39.80 -20.33 -57.96
N GLN A 2 -38.66 -21.01 -57.95
CA GLN A 2 -38.20 -21.81 -56.85
C GLN A 2 -36.68 -21.70 -56.72
N HIS A 3 -36.17 -21.89 -55.52
CA HIS A 3 -34.75 -21.83 -55.19
C HIS A 3 -34.35 -23.03 -54.32
N ASP A 4 -33.04 -23.23 -54.23
CA ASP A 4 -32.40 -24.16 -53.29
C ASP A 4 -32.99 -25.58 -53.31
N ILE A 5 -33.09 -26.16 -54.50
CA ILE A 5 -33.40 -27.59 -54.64
C ILE A 5 -32.24 -28.42 -54.06
N ARG A 6 -32.54 -29.26 -53.06
CA ARG A 6 -31.55 -30.12 -52.39
C ARG A 6 -32.10 -31.54 -52.25
N ARG A 7 -31.26 -32.54 -52.53
CA ARG A 7 -31.55 -33.93 -52.20
C ARG A 7 -31.05 -34.22 -50.78
N LEU A 8 -31.94 -34.69 -49.91
CA LEU A 8 -31.65 -35.08 -48.54
C LEU A 8 -31.04 -36.50 -48.47
N PRO A 9 -30.38 -36.89 -47.36
CA PRO A 9 -29.80 -38.22 -47.20
C PRO A 9 -30.80 -39.38 -47.31
N ASN A 10 -32.07 -39.15 -46.97
CA ASN A 10 -33.16 -40.13 -47.14
C ASN A 10 -33.68 -40.22 -48.59
N GLY A 11 -33.08 -39.49 -49.53
CA GLY A 11 -33.47 -39.47 -50.93
C GLY A 11 -34.56 -38.45 -51.29
N HIS A 12 -35.24 -37.85 -50.29
CA HIS A 12 -36.24 -36.79 -50.51
C HIS A 12 -35.62 -35.53 -51.10
N ILE A 13 -36.44 -34.66 -51.65
CA ILE A 13 -36.02 -33.35 -52.17
C ILE A 13 -36.69 -32.23 -51.39
N THR A 14 -35.90 -31.29 -50.88
CA THR A 14 -36.40 -30.00 -50.36
C THR A 14 -36.27 -28.91 -51.42
N ILE A 15 -37.24 -27.99 -51.41
CA ILE A 15 -37.30 -26.84 -52.32
C ILE A 15 -37.78 -25.62 -51.52
N TRP A 16 -37.18 -24.46 -51.79
CA TRP A 16 -37.76 -23.17 -51.43
C TRP A 16 -38.69 -22.70 -52.56
N ASP A 17 -40.00 -22.73 -52.33
CA ASP A 17 -41.03 -22.37 -53.30
C ASP A 17 -41.49 -20.94 -53.03
N ASN A 18 -41.01 -19.97 -53.83
CA ASN A 18 -41.34 -18.56 -53.66
C ASN A 18 -42.80 -18.24 -53.98
N GLY A 19 -43.44 -18.99 -54.88
CA GLY A 19 -44.86 -18.87 -55.17
C GLY A 19 -45.30 -17.71 -56.09
N ASN A 20 -44.41 -17.09 -56.87
CA ASN A 20 -44.73 -15.82 -57.58
C ASN A 20 -45.91 -15.86 -58.56
N GLN A 21 -46.31 -17.03 -59.06
CA GLN A 21 -47.40 -17.18 -60.03
C GLN A 21 -48.71 -17.69 -59.39
N ARG A 22 -48.78 -17.71 -58.05
CA ARG A 22 -50.00 -18.07 -57.32
C ARG A 22 -50.99 -16.91 -57.32
N VAL A 23 -52.29 -17.21 -57.37
CA VAL A 23 -53.37 -16.20 -57.25
C VAL A 23 -53.27 -15.45 -55.92
N LEU A 24 -53.03 -16.18 -54.83
CA LEU A 24 -52.69 -15.63 -53.52
C LEU A 24 -51.26 -16.05 -53.18
N PRO A 25 -50.27 -15.15 -53.32
CA PRO A 25 -48.87 -15.51 -53.20
C PRO A 25 -48.45 -15.69 -51.74
N TYR A 26 -47.67 -16.74 -51.51
CA TYR A 26 -46.96 -17.03 -50.27
C TYR A 26 -45.68 -17.77 -50.66
N SER A 27 -44.68 -17.76 -49.80
CA SER A 27 -43.46 -18.55 -49.94
C SER A 27 -43.47 -19.66 -48.90
N ARG A 28 -42.94 -20.84 -49.28
CA ARG A 28 -42.86 -21.98 -48.37
C ARG A 28 -41.59 -22.78 -48.63
N PRO A 29 -40.96 -23.35 -47.59
CA PRO A 29 -40.18 -24.55 -47.77
C PRO A 29 -41.13 -25.74 -47.98
N VAL A 30 -40.79 -26.64 -48.89
CA VAL A 30 -41.56 -27.85 -49.19
C VAL A 30 -40.62 -29.04 -49.38
N GLU A 31 -41.05 -30.22 -48.94
CA GLU A 31 -40.31 -31.47 -49.09
C GLU A 31 -41.15 -32.51 -49.85
N TYR A 32 -40.49 -33.21 -50.76
CA TYR A 32 -41.07 -34.24 -51.61
C TYR A 32 -40.31 -35.56 -51.49
N GLU A 33 -41.06 -36.64 -51.36
CA GLU A 33 -40.59 -37.98 -51.67
C GLU A 33 -40.76 -38.23 -53.17
N ILE A 34 -39.74 -38.81 -53.82
CA ILE A 34 -39.74 -39.04 -55.27
C ILE A 34 -39.54 -40.52 -55.55
N ASP A 35 -40.57 -41.13 -56.13
CA ASP A 35 -40.48 -42.45 -56.75
C ASP A 35 -40.08 -42.26 -58.22
N GLU A 36 -38.79 -42.40 -58.48
CA GLU A 36 -38.23 -42.25 -59.83
C GLU A 36 -38.62 -43.38 -60.79
N VAL A 37 -39.07 -44.55 -60.28
CA VAL A 37 -39.49 -45.70 -61.10
C VAL A 37 -40.91 -45.49 -61.59
N ASN A 38 -41.84 -45.23 -60.67
CA ASN A 38 -43.25 -45.05 -60.99
C ASN A 38 -43.60 -43.61 -61.41
N LYS A 39 -42.62 -42.69 -61.36
CA LYS A 39 -42.79 -41.26 -61.69
C LYS A 39 -43.83 -40.57 -60.80
N VAL A 40 -43.83 -40.91 -59.52
CA VAL A 40 -44.71 -40.32 -58.51
C VAL A 40 -43.92 -39.38 -57.60
N ILE A 41 -44.48 -38.20 -57.33
CA ILE A 41 -43.92 -37.21 -56.41
C ILE A 41 -44.95 -36.96 -55.32
N THR A 42 -44.60 -37.27 -54.07
CA THR A 42 -45.48 -37.11 -52.91
C THR A 42 -44.97 -35.96 -52.04
N ARG A 43 -45.80 -34.96 -51.76
CA ARG A 43 -45.45 -33.91 -50.80
C ARG A 43 -45.56 -34.47 -49.38
N VAL A 44 -44.42 -34.60 -48.71
CA VAL A 44 -44.36 -35.17 -47.35
C VAL A 44 -44.33 -34.11 -46.25
N TRP A 45 -43.95 -32.87 -46.58
CA TRP A 45 -43.92 -31.78 -45.60
C TRP A 45 -44.00 -30.41 -46.29
N GLU A 46 -44.57 -29.43 -45.59
CA GLU A 46 -44.46 -28.01 -45.91
C GLU A 46 -44.57 -27.16 -44.65
N TYR A 47 -44.09 -25.92 -44.70
CA TYR A 47 -44.37 -24.92 -43.68
C TYR A 47 -44.93 -23.63 -44.28
N ARG A 48 -45.94 -23.06 -43.61
CA ARG A 48 -46.50 -21.75 -43.91
C ARG A 48 -46.49 -20.91 -42.64
N ALA A 49 -45.92 -19.72 -42.72
CA ALA A 49 -46.06 -18.74 -41.64
C ALA A 49 -47.53 -18.35 -41.49
N THR A 50 -47.92 -17.95 -40.28
CA THR A 50 -49.24 -17.39 -40.00
C THR A 50 -49.06 -15.99 -39.41
N PRO A 51 -49.44 -14.92 -40.13
CA PRO A 51 -49.95 -14.91 -41.51
C PRO A 51 -48.87 -15.33 -42.53
N ASP A 52 -49.31 -15.66 -43.75
CA ASP A 52 -48.39 -16.03 -44.83
C ASP A 52 -47.37 -14.92 -45.11
N ILE A 53 -46.16 -15.35 -45.44
CA ILE A 53 -45.08 -14.46 -45.88
C ILE A 53 -44.79 -14.78 -47.34
N PHE A 54 -44.67 -13.74 -48.16
CA PHE A 54 -44.31 -13.84 -49.56
C PHE A 54 -43.04 -13.07 -49.86
N ASN A 55 -42.04 -13.79 -50.37
CA ASN A 55 -40.78 -13.28 -50.87
C ASN A 55 -40.52 -13.85 -52.26
N PHE A 56 -40.49 -12.98 -53.27
CA PHE A 56 -40.58 -13.37 -54.68
C PHE A 56 -39.25 -13.83 -55.31
N PHE A 57 -38.14 -13.79 -54.58
CA PHE A 57 -36.82 -14.17 -55.08
C PHE A 57 -35.90 -14.61 -53.95
N MET A 58 -34.87 -15.37 -54.30
CA MET A 58 -33.88 -15.91 -53.36
C MET A 58 -34.53 -16.85 -52.32
N GLY A 59 -33.79 -17.14 -51.25
CA GLY A 59 -34.23 -17.99 -50.15
C GLY A 59 -33.73 -19.43 -50.25
N ASN A 60 -33.83 -20.12 -49.12
CA ASN A 60 -33.37 -21.49 -48.96
C ASN A 60 -34.01 -22.17 -47.75
N VAL A 61 -33.91 -23.49 -47.72
CA VAL A 61 -34.27 -24.32 -46.57
C VAL A 61 -33.14 -25.29 -46.26
N GLN A 62 -32.66 -25.27 -45.02
CA GLN A 62 -31.69 -26.22 -44.51
C GLN A 62 -32.37 -27.15 -43.49
N THR A 63 -32.31 -28.45 -43.73
CA THR A 63 -32.68 -29.45 -42.73
C THR A 63 -31.54 -29.63 -41.73
N LEU A 64 -31.83 -29.48 -40.44
CA LEU A 64 -30.87 -29.64 -39.34
C LEU A 64 -30.91 -31.07 -38.77
N GLU A 65 -29.84 -31.48 -38.10
CA GLU A 65 -29.69 -32.84 -37.54
C GLU A 65 -30.79 -33.21 -36.53
N ASN A 66 -31.30 -32.23 -35.79
CA ASN A 66 -32.41 -32.42 -34.83
C ASN A 66 -33.79 -32.46 -35.50
N GLY A 67 -33.87 -32.41 -36.83
CA GLY A 67 -35.11 -32.39 -37.59
C GLY A 67 -35.75 -31.01 -37.75
N ASN A 68 -35.19 -29.93 -37.18
CA ASN A 68 -35.66 -28.57 -37.43
C ASN A 68 -35.36 -28.14 -38.88
N ARG A 69 -36.03 -27.08 -39.34
CA ARG A 69 -35.77 -26.44 -40.64
C ARG A 69 -35.32 -25.01 -40.41
N PHE A 70 -34.15 -24.66 -40.91
CA PHE A 70 -33.62 -23.30 -40.91
C PHE A 70 -33.92 -22.64 -42.25
N LEU A 71 -34.59 -21.50 -42.21
CA LEU A 71 -35.22 -20.86 -43.35
C LEU A 71 -34.56 -19.51 -43.60
N GLY A 72 -33.98 -19.33 -44.79
CA GLY A 72 -33.69 -18.00 -45.33
C GLY A 72 -34.87 -17.60 -46.21
N TRP A 73 -35.64 -16.59 -45.81
CA TRP A 73 -36.89 -16.28 -46.52
C TRP A 73 -36.68 -15.62 -47.89
N GLY A 74 -35.46 -15.17 -48.20
CA GLY A 74 -35.18 -14.39 -49.42
C GLY A 74 -35.62 -12.93 -49.27
N GLY A 75 -35.98 -12.29 -50.39
CA GLY A 75 -36.38 -10.89 -50.44
C GLY A 75 -37.84 -10.66 -50.89
N PRO A 76 -38.44 -9.51 -50.56
CA PRO A 76 -37.78 -8.33 -49.97
C PRO A 76 -37.77 -8.32 -48.44
N ARG A 77 -38.51 -9.21 -47.77
CA ARG A 77 -38.51 -9.26 -46.31
C ARG A 77 -37.26 -10.00 -45.83
N ASN A 78 -36.30 -9.24 -45.31
CA ASN A 78 -35.06 -9.75 -44.71
C ASN A 78 -35.34 -10.53 -43.41
N LEU A 79 -35.74 -11.79 -43.57
CA LEU A 79 -36.15 -12.66 -42.48
C LEU A 79 -35.40 -13.98 -42.53
N ILE A 80 -35.01 -14.45 -41.33
CA ILE A 80 -34.48 -15.77 -41.06
C ILE A 80 -35.36 -16.39 -39.98
N SER A 81 -35.69 -17.67 -40.12
CA SER A 81 -36.43 -18.40 -39.09
C SER A 81 -35.86 -19.80 -38.87
N GLU A 82 -36.06 -20.34 -37.68
CA GLU A 82 -35.94 -21.78 -37.43
C GLU A 82 -37.30 -22.30 -36.98
N VAL A 83 -37.77 -23.38 -37.60
CA VAL A 83 -39.02 -24.04 -37.23
C VAL A 83 -38.74 -25.48 -36.82
N GLY A 84 -39.48 -25.97 -35.83
CA GLY A 84 -39.46 -27.36 -35.42
C GLY A 84 -39.99 -28.28 -36.50
N ALA A 85 -39.70 -29.58 -36.40
CA ALA A 85 -40.31 -30.59 -37.27
C ALA A 85 -41.85 -30.57 -37.20
N ASP A 86 -42.40 -30.16 -36.05
CA ASP A 86 -43.82 -29.94 -35.77
C ASP A 86 -44.39 -28.62 -36.33
N GLY A 87 -43.56 -27.79 -36.96
CA GLY A 87 -43.94 -26.48 -37.50
C GLY A 87 -43.96 -25.34 -36.48
N SER A 88 -43.59 -25.58 -35.21
CA SER A 88 -43.52 -24.50 -34.21
C SER A 88 -42.30 -23.60 -34.43
N GLN A 89 -42.44 -22.29 -34.23
CA GLN A 89 -41.33 -21.34 -34.37
C GLN A 89 -40.33 -21.48 -33.22
N ARG A 90 -39.04 -21.61 -33.55
CA ARG A 90 -37.92 -21.76 -32.59
C ARG A 90 -37.02 -20.54 -32.55
N PHE A 91 -36.88 -19.86 -33.67
CA PHE A 91 -36.04 -18.67 -33.82
C PHE A 91 -36.59 -17.79 -34.93
N GLU A 92 -36.44 -16.48 -34.76
CA GLU A 92 -36.70 -15.50 -35.81
C GLU A 92 -35.69 -14.36 -35.68
N MET A 93 -35.18 -13.90 -36.82
CA MET A 93 -34.28 -12.75 -36.90
C MET A 93 -34.59 -11.97 -38.16
N THR A 94 -34.68 -10.66 -38.02
CA THR A 94 -34.70 -9.72 -39.14
C THR A 94 -33.36 -9.01 -39.24
N MET A 95 -32.96 -8.70 -40.48
CA MET A 95 -31.81 -7.83 -40.72
C MET A 95 -32.27 -6.51 -41.30
N ASP A 96 -31.66 -5.42 -40.83
CA ASP A 96 -31.92 -4.08 -41.35
C ASP A 96 -31.63 -4.03 -42.85
N ALA A 97 -32.59 -3.49 -43.63
CA ALA A 97 -32.51 -3.43 -45.08
C ALA A 97 -31.33 -2.60 -45.62
N SER A 98 -30.75 -1.70 -44.81
CA SER A 98 -29.53 -0.94 -45.14
C SER A 98 -28.30 -1.84 -45.32
N HIS A 99 -28.31 -3.07 -44.80
CA HIS A 99 -27.21 -4.03 -44.92
C HIS A 99 -27.37 -4.99 -46.11
N GLY A 100 -28.28 -4.69 -47.04
CA GLY A 100 -28.56 -5.51 -48.21
C GLY A 100 -29.65 -6.57 -47.97
N LEU A 101 -29.80 -7.48 -48.94
CA LEU A 101 -30.83 -8.52 -48.90
C LEU A 101 -30.24 -9.88 -48.48
N ILE A 102 -31.04 -10.68 -47.78
CA ILE A 102 -30.69 -12.07 -47.48
C ILE A 102 -30.87 -12.92 -48.73
N TYR A 103 -29.76 -13.28 -49.38
CA TYR A 103 -29.80 -14.26 -50.48
C TYR A 103 -30.13 -15.67 -49.97
N ARG A 104 -29.39 -16.13 -48.95
CA ARG A 104 -29.57 -17.41 -48.24
C ARG A 104 -29.09 -17.27 -46.80
N ALA A 105 -29.61 -18.11 -45.91
CA ALA A 105 -29.19 -18.21 -44.52
C ALA A 105 -28.93 -19.68 -44.15
N PHE A 106 -27.85 -19.93 -43.40
CA PHE A 106 -27.47 -21.27 -42.95
C PHE A 106 -27.12 -21.27 -41.48
N ARG A 107 -27.37 -22.40 -40.81
CA ARG A 107 -27.00 -22.66 -39.43
C ARG A 107 -25.99 -23.80 -39.39
N PHE A 108 -24.85 -23.56 -38.75
CA PHE A 108 -23.80 -24.55 -38.55
C PHE A 108 -23.33 -24.52 -37.09
N PRO A 109 -22.80 -25.65 -36.58
CA PRO A 109 -21.99 -25.60 -35.37
C PRO A 109 -20.88 -24.58 -35.54
N TRP A 110 -20.73 -23.70 -34.56
CA TRP A 110 -19.69 -22.69 -34.55
C TRP A 110 -18.91 -22.77 -33.26
N GLN A 111 -17.59 -22.72 -33.41
CA GLN A 111 -16.64 -22.70 -32.30
C GLN A 111 -15.77 -21.46 -32.46
N GLY A 112 -15.65 -20.68 -31.39
CA GLY A 112 -14.94 -19.41 -31.39
C GLY A 112 -13.89 -19.32 -30.30
N PHE A 113 -12.71 -18.83 -30.70
CA PHE A 113 -11.54 -18.58 -29.85
C PHE A 113 -11.10 -17.12 -30.03
N PRO A 114 -11.81 -16.17 -29.40
CA PRO A 114 -11.50 -14.75 -29.54
C PRO A 114 -10.07 -14.41 -29.07
N THR A 115 -9.42 -13.48 -29.76
CA THR A 115 -8.08 -12.99 -29.40
C THR A 115 -8.09 -11.86 -28.36
N THR A 116 -9.26 -11.28 -28.11
CA THR A 116 -9.46 -10.24 -27.09
C THR A 116 -9.43 -10.84 -25.70
N THR A 117 -9.26 -10.01 -24.68
CA THR A 117 -9.52 -10.38 -23.28
C THR A 117 -11.04 -10.50 -23.02
N PRO A 118 -11.45 -11.27 -22.00
CA PRO A 118 -12.82 -11.18 -21.48
C PRO A 118 -13.06 -9.76 -20.92
N THR A 119 -14.25 -9.23 -21.17
CA THR A 119 -14.69 -7.95 -20.63
C THR A 119 -15.16 -8.14 -19.19
N LEU A 120 -14.67 -7.30 -18.29
CA LEU A 120 -15.09 -7.22 -16.89
C LEU A 120 -15.54 -5.79 -16.60
N VAL A 121 -16.72 -5.65 -16.01
CA VAL A 121 -17.31 -4.37 -15.62
C VAL A 121 -17.80 -4.47 -14.18
N LEU A 122 -17.44 -3.48 -13.36
CA LEU A 122 -17.95 -3.29 -12.02
C LEU A 122 -19.08 -2.25 -12.06
N THR A 123 -20.18 -2.53 -11.37
CA THR A 123 -21.30 -1.58 -11.19
C THR A 123 -21.68 -1.48 -9.72
N ASP A 124 -22.34 -0.38 -9.33
CA ASP A 124 -22.83 -0.16 -7.95
C ASP A 124 -23.89 -1.17 -7.50
N GLY A 125 -24.46 -1.92 -8.46
CA GLY A 125 -25.43 -3.00 -8.24
C GLY A 125 -26.76 -2.51 -7.63
N VAL A 126 -27.45 -3.42 -6.93
CA VAL A 126 -28.76 -3.17 -6.31
C VAL A 126 -28.59 -3.08 -4.80
N SER A 127 -29.28 -2.13 -4.16
CA SER A 127 -29.23 -1.93 -2.69
C SER A 127 -27.83 -1.67 -2.14
N GLY A 128 -26.94 -1.08 -2.93
CA GLY A 128 -25.58 -0.71 -2.53
C GLY A 128 -24.59 -1.88 -2.46
N VAL A 129 -24.92 -3.04 -3.04
CA VAL A 129 -23.99 -4.17 -3.19
C VAL A 129 -23.38 -4.13 -4.58
N PRO A 130 -22.08 -3.79 -4.73
CA PRO A 130 -21.44 -3.78 -6.03
C PRO A 130 -21.51 -5.15 -6.70
N THR A 131 -21.70 -5.14 -8.02
CA THR A 131 -21.87 -6.35 -8.83
C THR A 131 -20.94 -6.32 -10.03
N LEU A 132 -20.20 -7.41 -10.22
CA LEU A 132 -19.38 -7.65 -11.40
C LEU A 132 -20.26 -8.23 -12.51
N TYR A 133 -20.04 -7.77 -13.73
CA TYR A 133 -20.56 -8.34 -14.96
C TYR A 133 -19.38 -8.68 -15.86
N TYR A 134 -19.38 -9.88 -16.42
CA TYR A 134 -18.30 -10.31 -17.29
C TYR A 134 -18.78 -11.26 -18.37
N SER A 135 -18.17 -11.12 -19.53
CA SER A 135 -18.45 -11.92 -20.71
C SER A 135 -17.23 -11.97 -21.63
N TRP A 136 -17.13 -13.02 -22.43
CA TRP A 136 -16.10 -13.11 -23.47
C TRP A 136 -16.76 -13.32 -24.82
N ASN A 137 -16.97 -12.23 -25.54
CA ASN A 137 -17.71 -12.26 -26.78
C ASN A 137 -17.04 -13.18 -27.80
N GLY A 138 -17.81 -14.15 -28.28
CA GLY A 138 -17.39 -15.16 -29.22
C GLY A 138 -16.62 -16.36 -28.65
N ALA A 139 -16.35 -16.42 -27.34
CA ALA A 139 -15.75 -17.61 -26.74
C ALA A 139 -16.83 -18.68 -26.49
N THR A 140 -16.75 -19.80 -27.22
CA THR A 140 -17.75 -20.90 -27.11
C THR A 140 -17.32 -22.02 -26.18
N GLU A 141 -16.04 -22.07 -25.81
CA GLU A 141 -15.45 -23.15 -25.02
C GLU A 141 -15.39 -22.90 -23.52
N ILE A 142 -15.88 -21.75 -23.05
CA ILE A 142 -15.86 -21.41 -21.64
C ILE A 142 -16.98 -22.15 -20.89
N ALA A 143 -16.61 -22.86 -19.82
CA ALA A 143 -17.54 -23.53 -18.92
C ALA A 143 -17.73 -22.76 -17.61
N TYR A 144 -16.67 -22.15 -17.09
CA TYR A 144 -16.68 -21.43 -15.82
C TYR A 144 -15.92 -20.11 -15.91
N TYR A 145 -16.18 -19.22 -14.96
CA TYR A 145 -15.37 -18.05 -14.69
C TYR A 145 -14.89 -18.12 -13.25
N ARG A 146 -13.58 -18.02 -13.04
CA ARG A 146 -12.99 -17.83 -11.72
C ARG A 146 -12.78 -16.34 -11.49
N VAL A 147 -13.55 -15.78 -10.57
CA VAL A 147 -13.40 -14.42 -10.07
C VAL A 147 -12.30 -14.46 -9.02
N GLU A 148 -11.20 -13.76 -9.25
CA GLU A 148 -10.07 -13.67 -8.32
C GLU A 148 -10.04 -12.27 -7.71
N SER A 149 -9.74 -12.19 -6.41
CA SER A 149 -9.67 -10.90 -5.71
C SER A 149 -8.44 -10.76 -4.81
N ALA A 150 -8.04 -9.50 -4.58
CA ALA A 150 -6.84 -9.13 -3.85
C ALA A 150 -7.02 -7.81 -3.08
N GLN A 151 -6.27 -7.65 -1.98
CA GLN A 151 -6.04 -6.34 -1.38
C GLN A 151 -4.96 -5.57 -2.13
N VAL A 152 -3.91 -6.24 -2.61
CA VAL A 152 -2.79 -5.65 -3.38
C VAL A 152 -2.80 -6.24 -4.78
N GLU A 153 -2.66 -5.40 -5.82
CA GLU A 153 -2.85 -5.80 -7.22
C GLU A 153 -1.95 -6.96 -7.66
N SER A 154 -0.76 -7.10 -7.07
CA SER A 154 0.17 -8.19 -7.36
C SER A 154 -0.13 -9.50 -6.62
N GLN A 155 -1.15 -9.56 -5.75
CA GLN A 155 -1.37 -10.65 -4.78
C GLN A 155 -2.82 -11.17 -4.74
N PHE A 156 -3.31 -11.71 -5.86
CA PHE A 156 -4.61 -12.40 -5.92
C PHE A 156 -4.57 -13.71 -5.14
N THR A 157 -5.26 -13.76 -4.01
CA THR A 157 -5.24 -14.90 -3.07
C THR A 157 -6.62 -15.52 -2.84
N GLN A 158 -7.69 -14.79 -3.12
CA GLN A 158 -9.07 -15.27 -2.96
C GLN A 158 -9.68 -15.56 -4.33
N SER A 159 -10.52 -16.59 -4.43
CA SER A 159 -11.26 -16.85 -5.65
C SER A 159 -12.62 -17.51 -5.43
N ILE A 160 -13.55 -17.23 -6.33
CA ILE A 160 -14.88 -17.85 -6.41
C ILE A 160 -15.12 -18.27 -7.85
N THR A 161 -15.68 -19.45 -8.07
CA THR A 161 -16.00 -19.94 -9.42
C THR A 161 -17.50 -19.81 -9.71
N GLN A 162 -17.84 -19.36 -10.92
CA GLN A 162 -19.21 -19.22 -11.41
C GLN A 162 -19.37 -20.01 -12.72
N THR A 163 -20.47 -20.76 -12.83
CA THR A 163 -20.80 -21.49 -14.05
C THR A 163 -21.34 -20.54 -15.12
N LYS A 164 -20.83 -20.65 -16.35
CA LYS A 164 -21.34 -19.87 -17.48
C LYS A 164 -22.65 -20.49 -17.98
N THR A 165 -23.77 -19.84 -17.71
CA THR A 165 -25.11 -20.29 -18.16
C THR A 165 -25.64 -19.52 -19.38
N GLY A 166 -24.99 -18.42 -19.77
CA GLY A 166 -25.41 -17.56 -20.87
C GLY A 166 -24.24 -16.83 -21.53
N PHE A 167 -24.54 -15.73 -22.22
CA PHE A 167 -23.52 -14.83 -22.78
C PHE A 167 -22.76 -14.09 -21.67
N GLU A 168 -23.49 -13.44 -20.78
CA GLU A 168 -22.98 -12.68 -19.65
C GLU A 168 -23.16 -13.46 -18.34
N THR A 169 -22.23 -13.28 -17.42
CA THR A 169 -22.28 -13.84 -16.06
C THR A 169 -22.05 -12.70 -15.07
N SER A 170 -22.68 -12.77 -13.91
CA SER A 170 -22.55 -11.75 -12.88
C SER A 170 -22.25 -12.32 -11.50
N THR A 171 -21.62 -11.52 -10.65
CA THR A 171 -21.28 -11.90 -9.27
C THR A 171 -21.46 -10.71 -8.34
N PRO A 172 -22.45 -10.77 -7.42
CA PRO A 172 -22.58 -9.78 -6.35
C PRO A 172 -21.41 -9.91 -5.36
N LEU A 173 -20.89 -8.77 -4.89
CA LEU A 173 -19.70 -8.74 -4.00
C LEU A 173 -20.03 -8.71 -2.51
N ALA A 174 -21.24 -9.14 -2.12
CA ALA A 174 -21.71 -9.10 -0.73
C ALA A 174 -20.85 -9.91 0.26
N ASN A 175 -20.16 -10.96 -0.21
CA ASN A 175 -19.43 -11.90 0.65
C ASN A 175 -17.90 -11.75 0.55
N LEU A 176 -17.40 -10.68 -0.08
CA LEU A 176 -15.96 -10.45 -0.16
C LEU A 176 -15.44 -9.76 1.10
N PRO A 177 -14.18 -10.03 1.51
CA PRO A 177 -13.54 -9.28 2.59
C PRO A 177 -13.57 -7.78 2.34
N ALA A 178 -13.80 -6.98 3.38
CA ALA A 178 -13.88 -5.52 3.28
C ALA A 178 -12.58 -4.84 2.78
N ILE A 179 -11.45 -5.56 2.82
CA ILE A 179 -10.13 -5.13 2.33
C ILE A 179 -9.92 -5.41 0.84
N THR A 180 -10.92 -5.95 0.13
CA THR A 180 -10.78 -6.30 -1.28
C THR A 180 -10.75 -5.04 -2.14
N CYS A 181 -9.70 -4.89 -2.94
CA CYS A 181 -9.47 -3.70 -3.76
C CYS A 181 -9.36 -4.01 -5.25
N PHE A 182 -8.80 -5.16 -5.62
CA PHE A 182 -8.60 -5.55 -7.01
C PHE A 182 -9.34 -6.83 -7.32
N ILE A 183 -9.94 -6.87 -8.50
CA ILE A 183 -10.66 -8.04 -8.99
C ILE A 183 -10.32 -8.26 -10.46
N ARG A 184 -10.13 -9.52 -10.84
CA ARG A 184 -10.02 -9.95 -12.23
C ARG A 184 -10.78 -11.25 -12.44
N VAL A 185 -11.04 -11.60 -13.70
CA VAL A 185 -11.74 -12.83 -14.06
C VAL A 185 -10.87 -13.69 -14.96
N MET A 186 -10.78 -14.98 -14.63
CA MET A 186 -10.20 -16.03 -15.47
C MET A 186 -11.32 -16.93 -16.02
N PRO A 187 -11.61 -16.89 -17.32
CA PRO A 187 -12.43 -17.90 -17.97
C PRO A 187 -11.70 -19.24 -17.95
N ILE A 188 -12.43 -20.31 -17.63
CA ILE A 188 -11.94 -21.69 -17.62
C ILE A 188 -12.71 -22.45 -18.70
N ASP A 189 -11.97 -23.14 -19.58
CA ASP A 189 -12.57 -23.89 -20.67
C ASP A 189 -13.29 -25.17 -20.19
N LYS A 190 -14.01 -25.85 -21.11
CA LYS A 190 -14.71 -27.11 -20.84
C LYS A 190 -13.79 -28.27 -20.45
N GLN A 191 -12.49 -28.15 -20.68
CA GLN A 191 -11.48 -29.13 -20.28
C GLN A 191 -10.87 -28.81 -18.91
N GLY A 192 -11.22 -27.68 -18.30
CA GLY A 192 -10.72 -27.23 -17.01
C GLY A 192 -9.42 -26.43 -17.10
N ASN A 193 -9.00 -25.99 -18.29
CA ASN A 193 -7.81 -25.17 -18.45
C ASN A 193 -8.12 -23.69 -18.25
N ASP A 194 -7.20 -23.01 -17.59
CA ASP A 194 -7.16 -21.55 -17.56
C ASP A 194 -6.88 -21.00 -18.96
N THR A 195 -7.49 -19.86 -19.27
CA THR A 195 -7.35 -19.19 -20.56
C THR A 195 -6.54 -17.89 -20.43
N ARG A 196 -7.20 -16.73 -20.43
CA ARG A 196 -6.60 -15.41 -20.30
C ARG A 196 -7.40 -14.58 -19.31
N TYR A 197 -6.70 -13.85 -18.44
CA TYR A 197 -7.32 -12.90 -17.53
C TYR A 197 -8.01 -11.74 -18.27
N SER A 198 -9.09 -11.23 -17.66
CA SER A 198 -9.60 -9.89 -17.94
C SER A 198 -8.59 -8.82 -17.52
N ASP A 199 -8.87 -7.58 -17.91
CA ASP A 199 -8.29 -6.43 -17.21
C ASP A 199 -8.72 -6.45 -15.73
N VAL A 200 -7.91 -5.83 -14.87
CA VAL A 200 -8.21 -5.69 -13.45
C VAL A 200 -9.19 -4.54 -13.26
N THR A 201 -10.23 -4.75 -12.45
CA THR A 201 -11.09 -3.68 -11.94
C THR A 201 -10.73 -3.35 -10.50
N TYR A 202 -10.94 -2.10 -10.13
CA TYR A 202 -10.64 -1.56 -8.81
C TYR A 202 -11.94 -1.19 -8.06
N LEU A 203 -12.00 -1.51 -6.76
CA LEU A 203 -13.10 -1.15 -5.87
C LEU A 203 -12.78 0.17 -5.16
N ASP A 204 -13.56 1.20 -5.45
CA ASP A 204 -13.41 2.53 -4.86
C ASP A 204 -14.01 2.63 -3.45
N THR A 205 -13.45 1.85 -2.51
CA THR A 205 -13.85 1.87 -1.10
C THR A 205 -12.85 2.67 -0.26
N PRO A 206 -13.23 3.16 0.94
CA PRO A 206 -12.30 3.82 1.85
C PRO A 206 -11.06 2.99 2.18
N ALA A 207 -11.17 1.66 2.25
CA ALA A 207 -10.07 0.75 2.55
C ALA A 207 -9.06 0.62 1.40
N CYS A 208 -9.47 0.98 0.19
CA CYS A 208 -8.65 0.84 -1.01
C CYS A 208 -8.01 2.16 -1.44
N GLN A 209 -8.49 3.29 -0.89
CA GLN A 209 -7.95 4.60 -1.20
C GLN A 209 -6.43 4.63 -0.98
N PRO A 210 -5.68 5.29 -1.90
CA PRO A 210 -4.26 5.54 -1.70
C PRO A 210 -4.00 6.27 -0.38
N GLN A 211 -3.11 5.73 0.44
CA GLN A 211 -2.71 6.32 1.71
C GLN A 211 -1.21 6.23 1.89
N MET A 212 -0.62 7.34 2.34
CA MET A 212 0.81 7.45 2.62
C MET A 212 0.99 8.07 4.00
N GLN A 213 1.94 7.54 4.76
CA GLN A 213 2.37 8.10 6.03
C GLN A 213 3.88 8.28 6.03
N LEU A 214 4.36 9.36 6.63
CA LEU A 214 5.76 9.68 6.81
C LEU A 214 6.09 9.73 8.31
N ALA A 215 7.20 9.13 8.69
CA ALA A 215 7.80 9.34 10.00
C ALA A 215 9.27 9.74 9.85
N SER A 216 9.70 10.74 10.63
CA SER A 216 11.07 11.23 10.70
C SER A 216 11.55 11.06 12.14
N VAL A 217 12.46 10.11 12.37
CA VAL A 217 12.84 9.68 13.73
C VAL A 217 14.33 9.91 13.97
N PRO A 218 14.73 10.85 14.84
CA PRO A 218 16.13 11.03 15.21
C PRO A 218 16.60 9.89 16.10
N GLN A 219 17.87 9.48 15.93
CA GLN A 219 18.49 8.44 16.78
C GLN A 219 18.51 8.85 18.26
N THR A 220 18.71 10.14 18.52
CA THR A 220 18.58 10.76 19.85
C THR A 220 18.02 12.17 19.70
N GLN A 221 17.24 12.60 20.69
CA GLN A 221 16.71 13.96 20.77
C GLN A 221 17.66 14.92 21.49
N LEU A 222 18.64 14.42 22.26
CA LEU A 222 19.63 15.21 22.99
C LEU A 222 21.01 14.99 22.37
N VAL A 223 21.62 16.06 21.86
CA VAL A 223 22.90 16.00 21.14
C VAL A 223 23.89 17.00 21.73
N LEU A 224 25.11 16.56 22.02
CA LEU A 224 26.19 17.46 22.45
C LEU A 224 26.56 18.45 21.34
N LEU A 225 26.82 19.71 21.71
CA LEU A 225 27.25 20.74 20.77
C LEU A 225 28.40 20.25 19.87
N GLY A 226 28.21 20.38 18.55
CA GLY A 226 29.20 19.98 17.53
C GLY A 226 29.24 18.48 17.21
N LYS A 227 28.37 17.65 17.81
CA LYS A 227 28.28 16.23 17.47
C LYS A 227 27.31 15.98 16.31
N PRO A 228 27.52 14.90 15.53
CA PRO A 228 26.59 14.49 14.49
C PRO A 228 25.34 13.83 15.08
N VAL A 229 24.27 13.79 14.29
CA VAL A 229 23.06 13.01 14.59
C VAL A 229 22.47 12.46 13.30
N THR A 230 21.96 11.23 13.36
CA THR A 230 21.25 10.58 12.24
C THR A 230 19.75 10.54 12.48
N LEU A 231 18.97 10.66 11.41
CA LEU A 231 17.53 10.52 11.39
C LEU A 231 17.13 9.41 10.42
N THR A 232 16.18 8.58 10.81
CA THR A 232 15.57 7.59 9.93
C THR A 232 14.27 8.16 9.37
N GLN A 233 14.15 8.19 8.05
CA GLN A 233 12.93 8.55 7.33
C GLN A 233 12.21 7.27 6.93
N ASN A 234 10.96 7.12 7.34
CA ASN A 234 10.09 6.00 7.00
C ASN A 234 8.91 6.51 6.19
N VAL A 235 8.86 6.17 4.90
CA VAL A 235 7.71 6.41 4.03
C VAL A 235 6.92 5.11 3.95
N LEU A 236 5.71 5.11 4.48
CA LEU A 236 4.82 3.96 4.54
C LEU A 236 3.69 4.14 3.53
N ASN A 237 3.64 3.26 2.52
CA ASN A 237 2.47 3.11 1.67
C ASN A 237 1.47 2.18 2.37
N LEU A 238 0.42 2.77 2.93
CA LEU A 238 -0.68 2.07 3.61
C LEU A 238 -1.75 1.59 2.62
N GLY A 239 -1.73 2.13 1.40
CA GLY A 239 -2.70 1.83 0.36
C GLY A 239 -2.48 0.49 -0.32
N ALA A 240 -3.46 0.13 -1.15
CA ALA A 240 -3.51 -1.09 -1.93
C ALA A 240 -2.73 -1.02 -3.25
N THR A 241 -2.43 0.20 -3.74
CA THR A 241 -1.73 0.44 -5.00
C THR A 241 -0.29 0.89 -4.82
N VAL A 242 0.49 0.67 -5.87
CA VAL A 242 1.81 1.27 -6.04
C VAL A 242 1.68 2.80 -6.06
N LEU A 243 2.47 3.46 -5.23
CA LEU A 243 2.65 4.91 -5.30
C LEU A 243 3.84 5.22 -6.21
N HIS A 244 3.71 6.23 -7.04
CA HIS A 244 4.72 6.66 -8.02
C HIS A 244 5.27 8.05 -7.69
N ASN A 245 6.41 8.39 -8.29
CA ASN A 245 7.03 9.71 -8.18
C ASN A 245 7.19 10.16 -6.72
N VAL A 246 7.59 9.23 -5.85
CA VAL A 246 7.68 9.48 -4.42
C VAL A 246 8.92 10.32 -4.13
N ALA A 247 8.74 11.45 -3.48
CA ALA A 247 9.84 12.35 -3.15
C ALA A 247 9.68 12.90 -1.74
N THR A 248 10.81 13.18 -1.10
CA THR A 248 10.86 13.71 0.26
C THR A 248 11.77 14.92 0.32
N THR A 249 11.30 16.00 0.92
CA THR A 249 12.05 17.25 1.11
C THR A 249 12.16 17.58 2.59
N THR A 250 13.33 18.05 3.02
CA THR A 250 13.61 18.42 4.42
C THR A 250 13.90 19.91 4.54
N THR A 251 13.42 20.51 5.63
CA THR A 251 13.74 21.88 6.04
C THR A 251 14.18 21.87 7.50
N PRO A 252 15.45 22.22 7.82
CA PRO A 252 16.53 22.55 6.88
C PRO A 252 16.98 21.34 6.03
N PRO A 253 17.65 21.55 4.87
CA PRO A 253 18.09 20.47 4.00
C PRO A 253 19.09 19.53 4.70
N LEU A 254 18.82 18.23 4.62
CA LEU A 254 19.68 17.19 5.19
C LEU A 254 20.47 16.42 4.13
N SER A 255 21.63 15.88 4.52
CA SER A 255 22.37 14.93 3.70
C SER A 255 21.81 13.52 3.91
N CYS A 256 21.08 13.00 2.94
CA CYS A 256 20.44 11.68 3.02
C CYS A 256 21.21 10.64 2.19
N THR A 257 21.38 9.45 2.76
CA THR A 257 21.95 8.28 2.09
C THR A 257 20.79 7.44 1.54
N THR A 258 20.23 7.83 0.40
CA THR A 258 19.54 6.87 -0.47
C THR A 258 20.59 6.09 -1.28
N PRO A 259 20.25 4.96 -1.93
CA PRO A 259 21.12 4.39 -2.97
C PRO A 259 21.41 5.50 -4.00
N PRO A 260 22.62 5.55 -4.58
CA PRO A 260 23.29 6.79 -4.93
C PRO A 260 22.51 7.59 -5.97
N THR A 261 22.22 8.86 -5.70
CA THR A 261 22.79 9.99 -6.47
C THR A 261 22.28 11.32 -5.92
N THR A 262 23.19 12.28 -5.95
CA THR A 262 23.07 13.66 -5.51
C THR A 262 21.85 14.37 -6.11
N THR A 263 21.21 15.23 -5.31
CA THR A 263 20.05 16.07 -5.65
C THR A 263 18.79 15.31 -6.10
N LEU A 264 17.91 14.99 -5.13
CA LEU A 264 16.47 14.67 -5.28
C LEU A 264 16.10 13.99 -6.62
N GLN A 265 16.49 12.74 -6.84
CA GLN A 265 15.72 11.91 -7.76
C GLN A 265 14.52 11.31 -7.02
N PRO A 266 13.30 11.37 -7.60
CA PRO A 266 12.16 10.71 -7.03
C PRO A 266 12.42 9.20 -6.95
N ILE A 267 12.05 8.59 -5.82
CA ILE A 267 11.83 7.15 -5.77
C ILE A 267 10.76 6.86 -6.81
N SER A 268 11.10 6.08 -7.84
CA SER A 268 10.22 5.86 -8.99
C SER A 268 8.86 5.30 -8.56
N SER A 269 8.88 4.40 -7.59
CA SER A 269 7.67 3.83 -6.99
C SER A 269 7.90 3.17 -5.62
N ILE A 270 6.83 3.06 -4.84
CA ILE A 270 6.77 2.33 -3.57
C ILE A 270 5.55 1.39 -3.61
N GLU A 271 5.81 0.09 -3.58
CA GLU A 271 4.80 -0.96 -3.34
C GLU A 271 4.18 -0.81 -1.95
N PRO A 272 2.98 -1.36 -1.68
CA PRO A 272 2.42 -1.40 -0.33
C PRO A 272 3.43 -1.94 0.69
N GLY A 273 3.69 -1.16 1.74
CA GLY A 273 4.77 -1.42 2.69
C GLY A 273 5.64 -0.19 2.98
N MET A 274 6.77 -0.43 3.65
CA MET A 274 7.64 0.62 4.17
C MET A 274 8.92 0.75 3.36
N LEU A 275 9.27 1.99 3.02
CA LEU A 275 10.59 2.38 2.55
C LEU A 275 11.29 3.19 3.65
N SER A 276 12.48 2.74 4.04
CA SER A 276 13.29 3.40 5.06
C SER A 276 14.65 3.83 4.51
N TYR A 277 15.08 5.05 4.84
CA TYR A 277 16.43 5.54 4.53
C TYR A 277 16.90 6.51 5.61
N THR A 278 18.21 6.74 5.69
CA THR A 278 18.82 7.57 6.74
C THR A 278 19.31 8.90 6.21
N CYS A 279 19.19 9.94 7.04
CA CYS A 279 19.77 11.26 6.82
C CYS A 279 20.68 11.62 7.99
N ALA A 280 21.71 12.41 7.74
CA ALA A 280 22.69 12.80 8.75
C ALA A 280 22.89 14.32 8.79
N ILE A 281 23.07 14.82 10.00
CA ILE A 281 23.62 16.16 10.28
C ILE A 281 25.01 15.94 10.83
N THR A 282 26.02 16.56 10.20
CA THR A 282 27.43 16.36 10.55
C THR A 282 27.82 17.04 11.86
N SER A 283 27.23 18.20 12.16
CA SER A 283 27.51 18.97 13.36
C SER A 283 26.30 19.83 13.74
N VAL A 284 25.69 19.56 14.90
CA VAL A 284 24.57 20.36 15.41
C VAL A 284 25.09 21.51 16.26
N THR A 285 24.70 22.76 15.95
CA THR A 285 25.20 23.98 16.62
C THR A 285 24.17 24.68 17.50
N SER A 286 22.88 24.41 17.29
CA SER A 286 21.76 24.97 18.04
C SER A 286 20.57 24.01 18.00
N ASP A 287 19.60 24.22 18.91
CA ASP A 287 18.31 23.52 18.82
C ASP A 287 17.74 23.66 17.41
N MET A 288 17.17 22.57 16.92
CA MET A 288 16.72 22.47 15.53
C MET A 288 15.41 21.69 15.46
N THR A 289 14.47 22.23 14.69
CA THR A 289 13.27 21.52 14.25
C THR A 289 13.45 21.18 12.78
N ILE A 290 13.23 19.92 12.43
CA ILE A 290 13.33 19.39 11.08
C ILE A 290 11.92 19.04 10.63
N THR A 291 11.45 19.71 9.60
CA THR A 291 10.20 19.37 8.91
C THR A 291 10.54 18.57 7.67
N THR A 292 9.99 17.37 7.56
CA THR A 292 10.12 16.52 6.37
C THR A 292 8.75 16.42 5.70
N THR A 293 8.67 16.67 4.40
CA THR A 293 7.46 16.54 3.60
C THR A 293 7.67 15.42 2.59
N ALA A 294 6.76 14.47 2.52
CA ALA A 294 6.70 13.44 1.49
C ALA A 294 5.58 13.78 0.51
N ILE A 295 5.84 13.59 -0.78
CA ILE A 295 4.85 13.64 -1.86
C ILE A 295 4.88 12.34 -2.64
N ALA A 296 3.72 11.90 -3.13
CA ALA A 296 3.58 10.71 -3.96
C ALA A 296 2.38 10.85 -4.90
N GLN A 297 2.33 10.06 -5.96
CA GLN A 297 1.23 10.03 -6.92
C GLN A 297 0.61 8.63 -7.01
N SER A 298 -0.71 8.55 -6.98
CA SER A 298 -1.46 7.34 -7.33
C SER A 298 -2.04 7.47 -8.74
N LEU A 299 -1.83 6.44 -9.55
CA LEU A 299 -2.32 6.35 -10.93
C LEU A 299 -3.68 5.64 -11.04
N LEU A 300 -4.34 5.34 -9.92
CA LEU A 300 -5.66 4.68 -9.89
C LEU A 300 -6.75 5.46 -10.63
N VAL A 301 -6.64 6.78 -10.63
CA VAL A 301 -7.59 7.70 -11.25
C VAL A 301 -6.87 8.62 -12.22
N SER A 302 -7.59 9.11 -13.22
CA SER A 302 -7.10 10.10 -14.18
C SER A 302 -7.88 11.41 -14.02
N PRO A 303 -7.24 12.54 -13.67
CA PRO A 303 -5.79 12.72 -13.45
C PRO A 303 -5.30 12.06 -12.15
N SER A 304 -3.99 11.76 -12.08
CA SER A 304 -3.37 11.08 -10.94
C SER A 304 -3.60 11.83 -9.63
N LEU A 305 -3.94 11.11 -8.56
CA LEU A 305 -4.10 11.66 -7.21
C LEU A 305 -2.72 11.94 -6.59
N THR A 306 -2.52 13.14 -6.04
CA THR A 306 -1.30 13.47 -5.29
C THR A 306 -1.53 13.34 -3.80
N LEU A 307 -0.68 12.55 -3.12
CA LEU A 307 -0.64 12.41 -1.68
C LEU A 307 0.47 13.29 -1.12
N THR A 308 0.25 13.83 0.08
CA THR A 308 1.26 14.60 0.82
C THR A 308 1.16 14.27 2.29
N ASP A 309 2.30 14.07 2.95
CA ASP A 309 2.36 13.92 4.40
C ASP A 309 3.57 14.66 4.97
N VAL A 310 3.49 15.06 6.24
CA VAL A 310 4.49 15.88 6.92
C VAL A 310 4.85 15.28 8.28
N ALA A 311 6.15 15.08 8.50
CA ALA A 311 6.70 14.65 9.78
C ALA A 311 7.62 15.73 10.37
N ILE A 312 7.56 15.91 11.68
CA ILE A 312 8.39 16.87 12.41
C ILE A 312 9.24 16.11 13.43
N ALA A 313 10.55 16.39 13.40
CA ALA A 313 11.51 15.91 14.38
C ALA A 313 12.20 17.11 15.06
N SER A 314 12.48 16.99 16.36
CA SER A 314 13.18 18.04 17.11
C SER A 314 14.45 17.50 17.74
N ILE A 315 15.53 18.27 17.62
CA ILE A 315 16.84 18.00 18.23
C ILE A 315 17.16 19.14 19.18
N LYS A 316 17.52 18.79 20.41
CA LYS A 316 17.95 19.74 21.44
C LYS A 316 19.46 19.62 21.65
N VAL A 317 20.15 20.74 21.54
CA VAL A 317 21.58 20.84 21.72
C VAL A 317 21.92 21.09 23.18
N ILE A 318 22.79 20.23 23.72
CA ILE A 318 23.25 20.33 25.10
C ILE A 318 24.74 20.71 25.15
N THR A 319 25.05 21.61 26.08
CA THR A 319 26.38 22.03 26.50
C THR A 319 26.50 21.80 28.01
N PRO A 320 26.75 20.56 28.46
CA PRO A 320 26.98 20.26 29.87
C PRO A 320 28.20 21.02 30.38
N ALA A 321 28.04 21.77 31.48
CA ALA A 321 29.14 22.44 32.15
C ALA A 321 28.85 22.53 33.65
N ILE A 322 29.86 22.23 34.45
CA ILE A 322 29.74 22.23 35.91
C ILE A 322 30.97 22.88 36.53
N THR A 323 30.73 23.70 37.55
CA THR A 323 31.77 24.32 38.37
C THR A 323 31.65 23.81 39.79
N ILE A 324 32.79 23.63 40.45
CA ILE A 324 32.88 23.28 41.86
C ILE A 324 33.86 24.26 42.52
N SER A 325 33.52 24.75 43.71
CA SER A 325 34.41 25.53 44.56
C SER A 325 34.42 24.97 45.97
N VAL A 326 35.57 25.04 46.62
CA VAL A 326 35.77 24.61 48.00
C VAL A 326 36.50 25.71 48.78
N THR A 327 35.87 26.17 49.86
CA THR A 327 36.40 27.27 50.69
C THR A 327 36.54 26.79 52.13
N ALA A 328 37.75 26.87 52.68
CA ALA A 328 38.00 26.60 54.10
C ALA A 328 37.47 27.74 54.99
N SER A 329 36.94 27.40 56.17
CA SER A 329 36.44 28.37 57.14
C SER A 329 37.53 29.27 57.71
N THR A 330 38.77 28.82 57.69
CA THR A 330 39.95 29.57 58.13
C THR A 330 41.12 29.35 57.16
N PRO A 331 41.97 30.38 56.95
CA PRO A 331 43.15 30.24 56.08
C PRO A 331 44.28 29.41 56.72
N VAL A 332 44.25 29.19 58.03
CA VAL A 332 45.22 28.42 58.82
C VAL A 332 44.46 27.67 59.93
N VAL A 333 44.93 26.49 60.31
CA VAL A 333 44.41 25.73 61.46
C VAL A 333 45.54 25.37 62.42
N LEU A 334 45.30 25.40 63.73
CA LEU A 334 46.28 24.91 64.72
C LEU A 334 46.42 23.40 64.62
N SER A 335 47.61 22.86 64.93
CA SER A 335 47.83 21.41 64.93
C SER A 335 46.83 20.68 65.82
N GLY A 336 46.12 19.69 65.25
CA GLY A 336 45.04 18.95 65.92
C GLY A 336 43.67 19.64 65.88
N GLY A 337 43.58 20.84 65.30
CA GLY A 337 42.34 21.61 65.19
C GLY A 337 41.38 21.06 64.13
N THR A 338 40.22 21.72 64.05
CA THR A 338 39.14 21.39 63.12
C THR A 338 38.97 22.50 62.09
N VAL A 339 38.82 22.14 60.83
CA VAL A 339 38.50 23.07 59.74
C VAL A 339 37.20 22.63 59.05
N SER A 340 36.33 23.58 58.77
CA SER A 340 35.10 23.34 58.00
C SER A 340 35.32 23.79 56.55
N PHE A 341 34.82 23.02 55.59
CA PHE A 341 34.83 23.38 54.18
C PHE A 341 33.41 23.66 53.71
N THR A 342 33.23 24.77 52.98
CA THR A 342 32.00 25.04 52.22
C THR A 342 32.23 24.62 50.78
N ILE A 343 31.41 23.69 50.28
CA ILE A 343 31.44 23.23 48.89
C ILE A 343 30.25 23.86 48.16
N VAL A 344 30.50 24.44 46.99
CA VAL A 344 29.46 24.91 46.08
C VAL A 344 29.66 24.26 44.73
N VAL A 345 28.68 23.47 44.31
CA VAL A 345 28.61 22.90 42.96
C VAL A 345 27.55 23.66 42.18
N ARG A 346 27.90 24.22 41.03
CA ARG A 346 26.97 24.98 40.19
C ARG A 346 26.94 24.41 38.79
N ASN A 347 25.73 24.15 38.29
CA ASN A 347 25.50 23.83 36.89
C ASN A 347 25.57 25.12 36.06
N THR A 348 26.63 25.28 35.29
CA THR A 348 26.85 26.43 34.39
C THR A 348 26.50 26.09 32.94
N GLY A 349 26.08 24.85 32.66
CA GLY A 349 25.63 24.40 31.37
C GLY A 349 24.14 24.68 31.13
N ASN A 350 23.65 24.24 29.97
CA ASN A 350 22.25 24.42 29.56
C ASN A 350 21.40 23.14 29.75
N THR A 351 21.98 22.07 30.29
CA THR A 351 21.30 20.78 30.50
C THR A 351 21.27 20.42 31.98
N THR A 352 20.20 19.74 32.41
CA THR A 352 20.05 19.24 33.77
C THR A 352 20.97 18.05 33.98
N PHE A 353 21.72 18.03 35.09
CA PHE A 353 22.37 16.81 35.57
C PHE A 353 21.39 16.05 36.45
N ASN A 354 21.07 14.80 36.09
CA ASN A 354 20.15 13.96 36.87
C ASN A 354 20.88 13.18 37.96
N GLN A 355 22.20 13.07 37.87
CA GLN A 355 23.03 12.44 38.89
C GLN A 355 24.37 13.14 39.02
N LEU A 356 24.82 13.36 40.26
CA LEU A 356 26.11 13.95 40.60
C LEU A 356 26.83 13.07 41.62
N ARG A 357 28.16 12.92 41.46
CA ARG A 357 29.03 12.30 42.46
C ARG A 357 30.21 13.22 42.71
N ILE A 358 30.40 13.58 43.97
CA ILE A 358 31.56 14.31 44.48
C ILE A 358 32.42 13.31 45.24
N THR A 359 33.65 13.10 44.78
CA THR A 359 34.65 12.30 45.50
C THR A 359 35.65 13.19 46.21
N ALA A 360 36.02 12.79 47.42
CA ALA A 360 36.90 13.55 48.31
C ALA A 360 37.91 12.60 48.99
N PRO A 361 39.02 12.24 48.33
CA PRO A 361 39.93 11.19 48.81
C PRO A 361 40.54 11.47 50.19
N ASN A 362 40.80 12.75 50.47
CA ASN A 362 41.44 13.19 51.72
C ASN A 362 40.43 13.63 52.79
N ALA A 363 39.14 13.68 52.44
CA ALA A 363 38.08 14.24 53.28
C ALA A 363 36.77 13.48 53.04
N LEU A 364 36.68 12.22 53.51
CA LEU A 364 35.55 11.33 53.20
C LEU A 364 34.18 11.93 53.56
N ASP A 365 34.09 12.71 54.63
CA ASP A 365 32.87 13.41 55.05
C ASP A 365 32.43 14.52 54.07
N CYS A 366 33.27 14.86 53.09
CA CYS A 366 32.96 15.78 52.00
C CYS A 366 32.52 15.06 50.72
N ALA A 367 32.56 13.72 50.66
CA ALA A 367 32.03 12.98 49.54
C ALA A 367 30.49 13.03 49.57
N LEU A 368 29.87 13.15 48.40
CA LEU A 368 28.42 13.24 48.28
C LEU A 368 27.96 12.66 46.94
N GLU A 369 26.95 11.80 46.99
CA GLU A 369 26.19 11.38 45.81
C GLU A 369 24.81 12.01 45.87
N LEU A 370 24.33 12.50 44.73
CA LEU A 370 23.03 13.14 44.61
C LEU A 370 22.31 12.60 43.38
N ASP A 371 21.17 11.96 43.62
CA ASP A 371 20.23 11.49 42.58
C ASP A 371 19.09 12.49 42.32
N SER A 372 19.17 13.67 42.96
CA SER A 372 18.25 14.78 42.70
C SER A 372 18.76 15.63 41.53
N PRO A 373 17.87 16.03 40.60
CA PRO A 373 18.28 16.84 39.45
C PRO A 373 18.90 18.17 39.86
N LEU A 374 20.00 18.56 39.20
CA LEU A 374 20.58 19.91 39.26
C LEU A 374 20.31 20.65 37.93
N PRO A 375 19.23 21.44 37.85
CA PRO A 375 18.88 22.18 36.64
C PRO A 375 19.94 23.21 36.23
N PRO A 376 19.92 23.71 34.98
CA PRO A 376 20.74 24.83 34.55
C PRO A 376 20.67 26.02 35.51
N ASN A 377 21.81 26.67 35.78
CA ASN A 377 21.98 27.78 36.71
C ASN A 377 21.74 27.48 38.20
N ALA A 378 21.27 26.27 38.56
CA ALA A 378 21.10 25.87 39.96
C ALA A 378 22.45 25.59 40.63
N SER A 379 22.48 25.73 41.95
CA SER A 379 23.66 25.45 42.77
C SER A 379 23.30 24.58 43.97
N LEU A 380 24.15 23.61 44.25
CA LEU A 380 24.16 22.82 45.47
C LEU A 380 25.22 23.41 46.40
N ARG A 381 24.83 23.72 47.65
CA ARG A 381 25.75 24.22 48.68
C ARG A 381 25.64 23.32 49.91
N TYR A 382 26.77 22.80 50.37
CA TYR A 382 26.85 22.02 51.61
C TYR A 382 28.18 22.23 52.31
N SER A 383 28.30 21.72 53.54
CA SER A 383 29.51 21.83 54.34
C SER A 383 29.92 20.47 54.91
N CYS A 384 31.22 20.25 54.98
CA CYS A 384 31.83 19.11 55.67
C CYS A 384 32.93 19.62 56.62
N THR A 385 33.34 18.79 57.58
CA THR A 385 34.35 19.15 58.57
C THR A 385 35.48 18.14 58.60
N ARG A 386 36.71 18.62 58.77
CA ARG A 386 37.87 17.76 59.05
C ARG A 386 38.44 18.11 60.42
N THR A 387 38.39 17.14 61.34
CA THR A 387 38.99 17.23 62.68
C THR A 387 40.41 16.66 62.68
N GLY A 388 41.23 17.05 63.66
CA GLY A 388 42.54 16.45 63.88
C GLY A 388 43.58 16.78 62.80
N VAL A 389 43.57 18.00 62.27
CA VAL A 389 44.50 18.39 61.20
C VAL A 389 45.92 18.58 61.76
N GLY A 390 46.80 17.58 61.59
CA GLY A 390 48.18 17.58 62.12
C GLY A 390 49.26 18.15 61.19
N HIS A 391 48.97 18.21 59.88
CA HIS A 391 49.85 18.77 58.85
C HIS A 391 49.02 19.52 57.80
N THR A 392 49.68 20.30 56.93
CA THR A 392 49.01 21.01 55.82
C THR A 392 48.05 20.06 55.09
N PHE A 393 46.78 20.43 55.08
CA PHE A 393 45.72 19.60 54.55
C PHE A 393 45.29 20.09 53.17
N ILE A 394 45.21 19.18 52.21
CA ILE A 394 44.78 19.46 50.84
C ILE A 394 43.46 18.73 50.61
N ASN A 395 42.37 19.49 50.52
CA ASN A 395 41.06 18.98 50.13
C ASN A 395 40.96 19.04 48.60
N ASN A 396 41.10 17.89 47.93
CA ASN A 396 40.90 17.75 46.49
C ASN A 396 39.54 17.10 46.24
N LEU A 397 38.63 17.83 45.61
CA LEU A 397 37.29 17.37 45.26
C LEU A 397 37.21 17.15 43.76
N VAL A 398 36.64 16.02 43.35
CA VAL A 398 36.30 15.75 41.95
C VAL A 398 34.79 15.61 41.86
N VAL A 399 34.15 16.44 41.05
CA VAL A 399 32.73 16.30 40.70
C VAL A 399 32.61 15.68 39.32
N VAL A 400 31.81 14.62 39.23
CA VAL A 400 31.35 14.04 37.96
C VAL A 400 29.85 14.22 37.85
N GLY A 401 29.37 14.47 36.63
CA GLY A 401 27.94 14.68 36.36
C GLY A 401 27.42 13.86 35.19
N SER A 402 26.25 13.26 35.38
CA SER A 402 25.50 12.54 34.35
C SER A 402 24.18 13.22 34.04
N ILE A 403 23.80 13.23 32.77
CA ILE A 403 22.47 13.68 32.30
C ILE A 403 21.45 12.54 32.32
N GLU A 404 21.90 11.28 32.38
CA GLU A 404 21.05 10.10 32.52
C GLU A 404 21.17 9.51 33.91
N SER A 405 20.06 9.11 34.51
CA SER A 405 20.05 8.47 35.82
C SER A 405 20.72 7.09 35.75
N GLY A 406 21.59 6.77 36.70
CA GLY A 406 22.28 5.48 36.78
C GLY A 406 23.51 5.34 35.87
N GLN A 407 23.92 6.40 35.17
CA GLN A 407 25.08 6.41 34.24
C GLN A 407 26.28 7.23 34.79
N ILE A 408 26.43 7.31 36.12
CA ILE A 408 27.46 8.14 36.75
C ILE A 408 28.91 7.69 36.46
N ASP A 409 29.10 6.41 36.10
CA ASP A 409 30.41 5.83 35.78
C ASP A 409 30.86 6.14 34.33
N THR A 410 29.97 6.73 33.51
CA THR A 410 30.27 7.32 32.20
C THR A 410 29.82 8.79 32.17
N PRO A 411 30.43 9.66 32.97
CA PRO A 411 29.95 11.01 33.15
C PRO A 411 30.17 11.86 31.89
N VAL A 412 29.25 12.78 31.66
CA VAL A 412 29.33 13.70 30.51
C VAL A 412 30.30 14.86 30.78
N ILE A 413 30.66 15.07 32.06
CA ILE A 413 31.59 16.12 32.49
C ILE A 413 32.34 15.68 33.77
N THR A 414 33.57 16.15 33.94
CA THR A 414 34.37 15.99 35.17
C THR A 414 35.11 17.30 35.47
N THR A 415 35.01 17.80 36.70
CA THR A 415 35.66 19.04 37.16
C THR A 415 36.27 18.83 38.54
N THR A 416 37.35 19.53 38.87
CA THR A 416 38.04 19.43 40.16
C THR A 416 38.15 20.77 40.88
N ALA A 417 38.15 20.77 42.21
CA ALA A 417 38.49 21.93 43.03
C ALA A 417 39.42 21.54 44.19
N ILE A 418 40.38 22.41 44.50
CA ILE A 418 41.38 22.16 45.53
C ILE A 418 41.38 23.30 46.56
N SER A 419 41.37 22.95 47.85
CA SER A 419 41.60 23.90 48.95
C SER A 419 42.76 23.41 49.81
N THR A 420 43.74 24.27 50.08
CA THR A 420 44.90 23.96 50.92
C THR A 420 44.84 24.76 52.20
N VAL A 421 44.93 24.08 53.35
CA VAL A 421 44.90 24.68 54.68
C VAL A 421 46.21 24.35 55.41
N PRO A 422 47.16 25.29 55.51
CA PRO A 422 48.39 25.09 56.28
C PRO A 422 48.12 24.96 57.79
N VAL A 423 48.97 24.19 58.46
CA VAL A 423 48.93 24.01 59.92
C VAL A 423 49.93 24.92 60.60
N GLN A 424 49.48 25.64 61.62
CA GLN A 424 50.34 26.40 62.52
C GLN A 424 50.61 25.59 63.79
N VAL A 425 51.89 25.28 64.02
CA VAL A 425 52.35 24.69 65.28
C VAL A 425 52.77 25.83 66.22
N PRO A 426 52.18 25.96 67.42
CA PRO A 426 52.63 26.96 68.39
C PRO A 426 54.12 26.74 68.71
N LYS A 427 54.97 27.73 68.43
CA LYS A 427 56.37 27.72 68.91
C LYS A 427 56.36 28.08 70.39
N HIS A 428 56.54 27.11 71.27
CA HIS A 428 56.86 27.40 72.67
C HIS A 428 58.31 27.87 72.76
N PHE A 429 58.51 29.18 72.94
CA PHE A 429 59.77 29.68 73.50
C PHE A 429 59.71 29.45 75.01
N LEU A 430 60.47 28.48 75.51
CA LEU A 430 60.73 28.34 76.94
C LEU A 430 61.70 29.47 77.36
N PRO A 431 61.30 30.43 78.22
CA PRO A 431 62.27 31.34 78.79
C PRO A 431 63.15 30.55 79.76
N LEU A 432 64.46 30.55 79.51
CA LEU A 432 65.45 30.02 80.44
C LEU A 432 65.51 30.96 81.65
N VAL A 433 64.82 30.62 82.73
CA VAL A 433 64.95 31.34 84.01
C VAL A 433 66.22 30.82 84.69
N LEU A 434 67.30 31.61 84.63
CA LEU A 434 68.47 31.41 85.47
C LEU A 434 68.13 31.91 86.89
N ASN A 435 68.15 31.00 87.85
CA ASN A 435 67.94 31.29 89.27
C ASN A 435 69.25 31.80 89.89
N PRO A 436 69.34 33.03 90.42
CA PRO A 436 70.47 33.45 91.25
C PRO A 436 70.11 33.21 92.72
N ASN A 437 70.79 32.24 93.34
CA ASN A 437 70.93 31.95 94.79
C ASN A 437 69.90 32.54 95.77
#